data_AF-A0A842XD51-F1
#
_entry.id   AF-A0A842XD51-F1
#
_cell.length_a   1.000
_cell.length_b   1.000
_cell.length_c   1.000
_cell.angle_alpha   90.00
_cell.angle_beta   90.00
_cell.angle_gamma   90.00
#
_symmetry.space_group_name_H-M   'P 1'
#
loop_
_entity.id
_entity.type
_entity.pdbx_description
1 polymer ?
#
loop_
_entity_poly.entity_id
_entity_poly.type
_entity_poly.pdbx_seq_one_letter_code
_entity_poly.pdbx_strand_id
1 'polypeptide(L)'
;MPDVMDKRKDDVEILKKGVDVLIIGGGITGAGVFNMLSALGINAALIEANDFAFGTSSRSSKLIHGGLRYLANGQFSVVRDSVRERDFLIEKSGIVELKNFLIPLDEFSWSRSSLRFGLWIYSLFSRKIKARWYSREEINNKYPFLENTPQKGGYVYAEGVVDDSRLVIQNIMSGKAHGNIAMNYAELISLDFDVDGVKQARIRDKITGEEFDVKLRILVNSAGPWVGRVFQMMGKRYPDLDSLSSMLKLSKGDHIIVRRDLYPVDLALAIRSPLDKRQVFIIPRGDVVIIGTTETYYRGSLEKPLPSEEEIDYLIESVRRYVNIRKEDIINAYSGIRPLFGKGEDLGKISREYKIIKKDNIINVLGGKITTYRTVSKKISRIIMDSLGVKGNPEISFIYRRDPESVREELKRNYSLEDDEVKYAYDIIYENAFHLDDILWRREGYFIFSDDSGVNEIQGCIGAMKKVLGYGDDILNEEKRSYMDSIYFLWNPRKK
;
A
#
# COMPACT_ATOMS: atom_id res chain seq x y z
N MET A 1 -25.55 11.52 15.64
CA MET A 1 -24.20 11.01 15.34
C MET A 1 -23.23 11.73 16.24
N PRO A 2 -22.26 11.06 16.86
CA PRO A 2 -21.19 11.78 17.54
C PRO A 2 -20.45 12.60 16.49
N ASP A 3 -20.08 13.82 16.87
CA ASP A 3 -18.99 14.55 16.23
C ASP A 3 -17.80 13.58 16.01
N VAL A 4 -17.14 13.64 14.86
CA VAL A 4 -15.98 12.79 14.54
C VAL A 4 -14.94 12.86 15.67
N MET A 5 -14.83 14.04 16.31
CA MET A 5 -13.96 14.26 17.45
C MET A 5 -14.47 13.62 18.74
N ASP A 6 -15.79 13.57 18.98
CA ASP A 6 -16.36 12.90 20.14
C ASP A 6 -16.20 11.39 20.04
N LYS A 7 -16.42 10.81 18.86
CA LYS A 7 -16.13 9.38 18.62
C LYS A 7 -14.65 9.07 18.86
N ARG A 8 -13.75 9.96 18.46
CA ARG A 8 -12.31 9.80 18.70
C ARG A 8 -11.97 9.83 20.19
N LYS A 9 -12.59 10.73 20.97
CA LYS A 9 -12.45 10.76 22.44
C LYS A 9 -12.98 9.47 23.08
N ASP A 10 -14.12 8.97 22.61
CA ASP A 10 -14.67 7.70 23.09
C ASP A 10 -13.72 6.52 22.81
N ASP A 11 -13.13 6.48 21.61
CA ASP A 11 -12.11 5.48 21.25
C ASP A 11 -10.91 5.56 22.21
N VAL A 12 -10.43 6.77 22.55
CA VAL A 12 -9.35 6.98 23.54
C VAL A 12 -9.73 6.43 24.92
N GLU A 13 -10.93 6.75 25.41
CA GLU A 13 -11.39 6.26 26.72
C GLU A 13 -11.57 4.74 26.77
N ILE A 14 -11.95 4.11 25.64
CA ILE A 14 -11.99 2.65 25.53
C ILE A 14 -10.56 2.08 25.53
N LEU A 15 -9.63 2.68 24.78
CA LEU A 15 -8.24 2.22 24.73
C LEU A 15 -7.53 2.31 26.09
N LYS A 16 -7.83 3.35 26.89
CA LYS A 16 -7.32 3.50 28.27
C LYS A 16 -7.69 2.33 29.19
N LYS A 17 -8.79 1.60 28.89
CA LYS A 17 -9.19 0.39 29.65
C LYS A 17 -8.31 -0.83 29.35
N GLY A 18 -7.55 -0.79 28.25
CA GLY A 18 -6.61 -1.83 27.84
C GLY A 18 -7.16 -2.81 26.81
N VAL A 19 -6.24 -3.53 26.17
CA VAL A 19 -6.52 -4.47 25.06
C VAL A 19 -5.79 -5.80 25.24
N ASP A 20 -6.25 -6.86 24.58
CA ASP A 20 -5.48 -8.11 24.53
C ASP A 20 -4.28 -7.94 23.58
N VAL A 21 -4.49 -7.28 22.44
CA VAL A 21 -3.47 -7.11 21.40
C VAL A 21 -3.39 -5.66 20.94
N LEU A 22 -2.22 -5.05 21.05
CA LEU A 22 -1.93 -3.75 20.45
C LEU A 22 -1.06 -3.93 19.20
N ILE A 23 -1.54 -3.46 18.05
CA ILE A 23 -0.87 -3.54 16.75
C ILE A 23 -0.32 -2.17 16.38
N ILE A 24 0.98 -2.11 16.12
CA ILE A 24 1.69 -0.89 15.71
C ILE A 24 1.86 -0.89 14.19
N GLY A 25 1.30 0.11 13.53
CA GLY A 25 1.41 0.35 12.09
C GLY A 25 0.15 -0.05 11.32
N GLY A 26 -0.50 0.93 10.71
CA GLY A 26 -1.70 0.83 9.87
C GLY A 26 -1.40 0.63 8.38
N GLY A 27 -0.28 0.00 8.05
CA GLY A 27 -0.02 -0.54 6.70
C GLY A 27 -0.73 -1.88 6.48
N ILE A 28 -0.57 -2.48 5.29
CA ILE A 28 -1.28 -3.72 4.93
C ILE A 28 -1.02 -4.89 5.89
N THR A 29 0.20 -4.98 6.42
CA THR A 29 0.59 -6.03 7.37
C THR A 29 -0.23 -5.93 8.66
N GLY A 30 -0.25 -4.75 9.29
CA GLY A 30 -1.00 -4.52 10.53
C GLY A 30 -2.50 -4.59 10.30
N ALA A 31 -2.99 -4.00 9.21
CA ALA A 31 -4.41 -4.03 8.82
C ALA A 31 -4.94 -5.47 8.66
N GLY A 32 -4.18 -6.35 8.00
CA GLY A 32 -4.57 -7.74 7.84
C GLY A 32 -4.59 -8.52 9.16
N VAL A 33 -3.63 -8.28 10.06
CA VAL A 33 -3.63 -8.88 11.40
C VAL A 33 -4.84 -8.40 12.19
N PHE A 34 -5.05 -7.08 12.23
CA PHE A 34 -6.17 -6.44 12.91
C PHE A 34 -7.52 -7.01 12.45
N ASN A 35 -7.71 -7.13 11.13
CA ASN A 35 -8.91 -7.70 10.55
C ASN A 35 -9.18 -9.14 11.04
N MET A 36 -8.18 -10.03 10.96
CA MET A 36 -8.33 -11.43 11.37
C MET A 36 -8.60 -11.56 12.87
N LEU A 37 -7.89 -10.80 13.71
CA LEU A 37 -8.11 -10.83 15.15
C LEU A 37 -9.50 -10.32 15.52
N SER A 38 -9.96 -9.26 14.85
CA SER A 38 -11.29 -8.71 15.07
C SER A 38 -12.39 -9.69 14.67
N ALA A 39 -12.24 -10.37 13.53
CA ALA A 39 -13.17 -11.42 13.10
C ALA A 39 -13.23 -12.64 14.05
N LEU A 40 -12.20 -12.82 14.89
CA LEU A 40 -12.16 -13.84 15.95
C LEU A 40 -12.74 -13.35 17.29
N GLY A 41 -13.18 -12.09 17.38
CA GLY A 41 -13.67 -11.48 18.61
C GLY A 41 -12.56 -11.20 19.64
N ILE A 42 -11.29 -11.21 19.23
CA ILE A 42 -10.17 -10.84 20.11
C ILE A 42 -10.17 -9.32 20.28
N ASN A 43 -10.08 -8.82 21.52
CA ASN A 43 -9.98 -7.39 21.81
C ASN A 43 -8.63 -6.86 21.31
N ALA A 44 -8.61 -6.37 20.09
CA ALA A 44 -7.43 -5.89 19.41
C ALA A 44 -7.60 -4.41 19.08
N ALA A 45 -6.53 -3.64 19.26
CA ALA A 45 -6.44 -2.28 18.77
C ALA A 45 -5.29 -2.13 17.77
N LEU A 46 -5.48 -1.25 16.79
CA LEU A 46 -4.45 -0.83 15.85
C LEU A 46 -4.21 0.67 15.98
N ILE A 47 -2.93 1.07 16.06
CA ILE A 47 -2.53 2.47 16.00
C ILE A 47 -1.57 2.72 14.83
N GLU A 48 -1.73 3.89 14.22
CA GLU A 48 -0.91 4.38 13.10
C GLU A 48 -0.53 5.83 13.35
N ALA A 49 0.76 6.17 13.25
CA ALA A 49 1.29 7.49 13.59
C ALA A 49 0.90 8.59 12.58
N ASN A 50 0.52 8.20 11.36
CA ASN A 50 -0.04 9.08 10.34
C ASN A 50 -1.41 8.54 9.92
N ASP A 51 -1.81 8.69 8.66
CA ASP A 51 -3.01 8.03 8.16
C ASP A 51 -2.81 6.53 7.89
N PHE A 52 -3.90 5.79 7.85
CA PHE A 52 -3.88 4.42 7.35
C PHE A 52 -3.32 4.36 5.93
N ALA A 53 -2.51 3.33 5.66
CA ALA A 53 -1.76 3.19 4.42
C ALA A 53 -0.75 4.32 4.11
N PHE A 54 -0.47 5.25 5.03
CA PHE A 54 0.44 6.38 4.79
C PHE A 54 1.84 5.97 4.32
N GLY A 55 2.38 4.85 4.79
CA GLY A 55 3.70 4.38 4.39
C GLY A 55 3.75 3.69 3.02
N THR A 56 4.56 2.63 2.91
CA THR A 56 4.76 1.84 1.67
C THR A 56 3.47 1.30 1.06
N SER A 57 2.41 1.11 1.84
CA SER A 57 1.16 0.45 1.43
C SER A 57 0.22 1.33 0.58
N SER A 58 0.64 2.54 0.22
CA SER A 58 -0.02 3.42 -0.77
C SER A 58 0.88 3.77 -1.97
N ARG A 59 2.11 3.24 -1.97
CA ARG A 59 3.23 3.61 -2.87
C ARG A 59 3.83 2.38 -3.53
N SER A 60 3.01 1.35 -3.77
CA SER A 60 3.44 0.16 -4.52
C SER A 60 3.29 0.38 -6.03
N SER A 61 3.59 -0.65 -6.83
CA SER A 61 3.24 -0.65 -8.26
C SER A 61 1.74 -0.87 -8.52
N LYS A 62 0.91 -0.90 -7.47
CA LYS A 62 -0.54 -1.14 -7.55
C LYS A 62 -0.89 -2.52 -8.14
N LEU A 63 -0.04 -3.52 -7.83
CA LEU A 63 -0.15 -4.89 -8.32
C LEU A 63 -0.21 -5.92 -7.19
N ILE A 64 -1.11 -6.87 -7.33
CA ILE A 64 -1.11 -8.16 -6.64
C ILE A 64 -0.52 -9.17 -7.64
N HIS A 65 0.81 -9.18 -7.76
CA HIS A 65 1.51 -9.99 -8.75
C HIS A 65 2.10 -11.26 -8.13
N GLY A 66 2.07 -12.38 -8.87
CA GLY A 66 2.65 -13.65 -8.41
C GLY A 66 4.18 -13.72 -8.55
N GLY A 67 4.80 -12.72 -9.17
CA GLY A 67 6.25 -12.54 -9.14
C GLY A 67 7.03 -13.51 -10.03
N LEU A 68 6.62 -13.63 -11.30
CA LEU A 68 7.26 -14.50 -12.31
C LEU A 68 8.80 -14.44 -12.32
N ARG A 69 9.38 -13.25 -12.16
CA ARG A 69 10.84 -13.05 -12.11
C ARG A 69 11.55 -13.86 -11.02
N TYR A 70 10.87 -14.19 -9.92
CA TYR A 70 11.47 -14.95 -8.81
C TYR A 70 11.73 -16.41 -9.17
N LEU A 71 11.08 -16.94 -10.22
CA LEU A 71 11.39 -18.27 -10.76
C LEU A 71 12.82 -18.34 -11.29
N ALA A 72 13.35 -17.25 -11.85
CA ALA A 72 14.73 -17.20 -12.34
C ALA A 72 15.77 -17.41 -11.21
N ASN A 73 15.39 -17.13 -9.96
CA ASN A 73 16.23 -17.32 -8.77
C ASN A 73 15.85 -18.60 -7.99
N GLY A 74 15.02 -19.49 -8.55
CA GLY A 74 14.61 -20.74 -7.89
C GLY A 74 13.64 -20.56 -6.72
N GLN A 75 13.02 -19.38 -6.55
CA GLN A 75 12.14 -19.08 -5.42
C GLN A 75 10.69 -19.56 -5.66
N PHE A 76 10.52 -20.86 -5.92
CA PHE A 76 9.22 -21.45 -6.31
C PHE A 76 8.13 -21.31 -5.25
N SER A 77 8.47 -21.43 -3.96
CA SER A 77 7.54 -21.26 -2.83
C SER A 77 6.93 -19.86 -2.82
N VAL A 78 7.76 -18.83 -2.97
CA VAL A 78 7.34 -17.43 -3.04
C VAL A 78 6.35 -17.21 -4.18
N VAL A 79 6.64 -17.77 -5.36
CA VAL A 79 5.76 -17.64 -6.53
C VAL A 79 4.44 -18.37 -6.30
N ARG A 80 4.47 -19.62 -5.84
CA ARG A 80 3.28 -20.41 -5.53
C ARG A 80 2.36 -19.68 -4.54
N ASP A 81 2.94 -19.20 -3.43
CA ASP A 81 2.18 -18.55 -2.38
C ASP A 81 1.61 -17.21 -2.90
N SER A 82 2.40 -16.43 -3.63
CA SER A 82 1.93 -15.16 -4.22
C SER A 82 0.80 -15.35 -5.24
N VAL A 83 0.89 -16.38 -6.09
CA VAL A 83 -0.16 -16.71 -7.08
C VAL A 83 -1.46 -17.13 -6.40
N ARG A 84 -1.39 -17.95 -5.36
CA ARG A 84 -2.58 -18.38 -4.60
C ARG A 84 -3.25 -17.22 -3.89
N GLU A 85 -2.47 -16.33 -3.29
CA GLU A 85 -3.00 -15.12 -2.64
C GLU A 85 -3.64 -14.17 -3.64
N ARG A 86 -3.04 -13.99 -4.82
CA ARG A 86 -3.66 -13.22 -5.89
C ARG A 86 -5.01 -13.80 -6.30
N ASP A 87 -5.07 -15.10 -6.60
CA ASP A 87 -6.30 -15.74 -7.06
C ASP A 87 -7.42 -15.66 -6.00
N PHE A 88 -7.05 -15.72 -4.71
CA PHE A 88 -7.95 -15.47 -3.57
C PHE A 88 -8.44 -14.03 -3.51
N LEU A 89 -7.54 -13.04 -3.60
CA LEU A 89 -7.91 -11.63 -3.49
C LEU A 89 -8.79 -11.18 -4.66
N ILE A 90 -8.52 -11.66 -5.88
CA ILE A 90 -9.42 -11.45 -7.04
C ILE A 90 -10.83 -11.96 -6.75
N GLU A 91 -10.96 -13.08 -6.03
CA GLU A 91 -12.27 -13.67 -5.75
C GLU A 91 -13.01 -12.98 -4.60
N LYS A 92 -12.29 -12.64 -3.53
CA LYS A 92 -12.92 -12.30 -2.24
C LYS A 92 -12.92 -10.81 -1.94
N SER A 93 -11.91 -10.07 -2.39
CA SER A 93 -11.78 -8.65 -2.03
C SER A 93 -12.83 -7.77 -2.72
N GLY A 94 -13.23 -8.10 -3.95
CA GLY A 94 -14.09 -7.28 -4.80
C GLY A 94 -13.46 -5.96 -5.28
N ILE A 95 -12.16 -5.73 -4.99
CA ILE A 95 -11.42 -4.52 -5.41
C ILE A 95 -10.12 -4.86 -6.18
N VAL A 96 -9.72 -6.13 -6.19
CA VAL A 96 -8.61 -6.62 -7.00
C VAL A 96 -9.15 -7.14 -8.31
N GLU A 97 -8.69 -6.56 -9.41
CA GLU A 97 -9.16 -6.87 -10.76
C GLU A 97 -8.07 -7.58 -11.57
N LEU A 98 -8.48 -8.36 -12.57
CA LEU A 98 -7.57 -8.98 -13.52
C LEU A 98 -7.25 -8.00 -14.65
N LYS A 99 -5.95 -7.78 -14.90
CA LYS A 99 -5.48 -7.02 -16.06
C LYS A 99 -4.53 -7.87 -16.90
N ASN A 100 -4.65 -7.74 -18.22
CA ASN A 100 -3.72 -8.38 -19.15
C ASN A 100 -2.39 -7.63 -19.20
N PHE A 101 -1.31 -8.40 -19.10
CA PHE A 101 0.08 -7.97 -19.23
C PHE A 101 0.71 -8.66 -20.43
N LEU A 102 1.31 -7.88 -21.33
CA LEU A 102 2.21 -8.38 -22.36
C LEU A 102 3.64 -8.37 -21.83
N ILE A 103 4.29 -9.53 -21.88
CA ILE A 103 5.74 -9.67 -21.81
C ILE A 103 6.25 -9.72 -23.26
N PRO A 104 6.73 -8.60 -23.82
CA PRO A 104 7.21 -8.59 -25.19
C PRO A 104 8.51 -9.39 -25.32
N LEU A 105 8.67 -10.07 -26.46
CA LEU A 105 9.93 -10.71 -26.84
C LEU A 105 10.75 -9.71 -27.69
N ASP A 106 11.74 -9.09 -27.06
CA ASP A 106 12.71 -8.19 -27.68
C ASP A 106 14.15 -8.57 -27.28
N GLU A 107 15.12 -7.74 -27.65
CA GLU A 107 16.56 -7.93 -27.37
C GLU A 107 16.91 -8.03 -25.88
N PHE A 108 16.13 -7.41 -24.97
CA PHE A 108 16.43 -7.36 -23.54
C PHE A 108 15.59 -8.34 -22.72
N SER A 109 14.50 -8.85 -23.31
CA SER A 109 13.62 -9.85 -22.73
C SER A 109 14.34 -11.18 -22.43
N TRP A 110 13.71 -12.04 -21.62
CA TRP A 110 14.13 -13.43 -21.52
C TRP A 110 13.80 -14.19 -22.82
N SER A 111 14.55 -15.26 -23.09
CA SER A 111 14.30 -16.08 -24.28
C SER A 111 12.86 -16.64 -24.30
N ARG A 112 12.34 -16.87 -25.50
CA ARG A 112 10.98 -17.41 -25.70
C ARG A 112 10.76 -18.73 -24.96
N SER A 113 11.76 -19.61 -24.93
CA SER A 113 11.70 -20.91 -24.25
C SER A 113 11.70 -20.75 -22.73
N SER A 114 12.56 -19.89 -22.19
CA SER A 114 12.58 -19.59 -20.75
C SER A 114 11.26 -18.98 -20.27
N LEU A 115 10.70 -18.03 -21.03
CA LEU A 115 9.38 -17.47 -20.74
C LEU A 115 8.27 -18.52 -20.79
N ARG A 116 8.27 -19.37 -21.84
CA ARG A 116 7.29 -20.46 -21.96
C ARG A 116 7.32 -21.37 -20.75
N PHE A 117 8.51 -21.79 -20.33
CA PHE A 117 8.69 -22.68 -19.19
C PHE A 117 8.28 -22.01 -17.87
N GLY A 118 8.71 -20.77 -17.64
CA GLY A 118 8.33 -20.02 -16.45
C GLY A 118 6.82 -19.81 -16.34
N LEU A 119 6.16 -19.43 -17.44
CA LEU A 119 4.70 -19.26 -17.50
C LEU A 119 3.95 -20.59 -17.39
N TRP A 120 4.52 -21.69 -17.90
CA TRP A 120 3.98 -23.02 -17.68
C TRP A 120 3.99 -23.38 -16.18
N ILE A 121 5.12 -23.20 -15.48
CA ILE A 121 5.19 -23.38 -14.02
C ILE A 121 4.18 -22.47 -13.31
N TYR A 122 4.10 -21.21 -13.73
CA TYR A 122 3.16 -20.24 -13.16
C TYR A 122 1.71 -20.71 -13.27
N SER A 123 1.35 -21.30 -14.41
CA SER A 123 0.01 -21.86 -14.64
C SER A 123 -0.30 -23.10 -13.78
N LEU A 124 0.70 -23.81 -13.26
CA LEU A 124 0.48 -24.91 -12.30
C LEU A 124 0.02 -24.39 -10.94
N PHE A 125 0.35 -23.15 -10.60
CA PHE A 125 -0.02 -22.54 -9.32
C PHE A 125 -1.32 -21.73 -9.40
N SER A 126 -1.71 -21.26 -10.58
CA SER A 126 -2.93 -20.46 -10.76
C SER A 126 -4.07 -21.30 -11.32
N ARG A 127 -5.27 -21.09 -10.76
CA ARG A 127 -6.51 -21.70 -11.29
C ARG A 127 -7.21 -20.79 -12.30
N LYS A 128 -6.81 -19.51 -12.39
CA LYS A 128 -7.54 -18.47 -13.13
C LYS A 128 -6.82 -17.95 -14.37
N ILE A 129 -5.51 -18.20 -14.52
CA ILE A 129 -4.70 -17.49 -15.52
C ILE A 129 -4.02 -18.46 -16.48
N LYS A 130 -4.25 -18.24 -17.78
CA LYS A 130 -3.54 -18.91 -18.87
C LYS A 130 -2.73 -17.89 -19.63
N ALA A 131 -1.42 -18.13 -19.73
CA ALA A 131 -0.57 -17.35 -20.61
C ALA A 131 -0.72 -17.83 -22.05
N ARG A 132 -0.80 -16.90 -23.00
CA ARG A 132 -0.91 -17.19 -24.43
C ARG A 132 0.17 -16.43 -25.21
N TRP A 133 0.80 -17.12 -26.16
CA TRP A 133 1.70 -16.49 -27.12
C TRP A 133 0.90 -15.74 -28.19
N TYR A 134 1.38 -14.56 -28.56
CA TYR A 134 0.92 -13.80 -29.72
C TYR A 134 2.10 -13.46 -30.62
N SER A 135 1.93 -13.62 -31.93
CA SER A 135 2.89 -13.17 -32.94
C SER A 135 2.96 -11.64 -32.98
N ARG A 136 3.97 -11.06 -33.65
CA ARG A 136 4.04 -9.62 -33.88
C ARG A 136 2.81 -9.12 -34.64
N GLU A 137 2.40 -9.84 -35.67
CA GLU A 137 1.22 -9.50 -36.48
C GLU A 137 -0.06 -9.50 -35.63
N GLU A 138 -0.28 -10.53 -34.80
CA GLU A 138 -1.44 -10.59 -33.90
C GLU A 138 -1.44 -9.43 -32.88
N ILE A 139 -0.26 -9.07 -32.35
CA ILE A 139 -0.12 -7.92 -31.43
C ILE A 139 -0.44 -6.63 -32.16
N ASN A 140 0.12 -6.40 -33.35
CA ASN A 140 -0.07 -5.17 -34.11
C ASN A 140 -1.53 -5.00 -34.56
N ASN A 141 -2.16 -6.07 -35.05
CA ASN A 141 -3.56 -6.06 -35.45
C ASN A 141 -4.48 -5.73 -34.26
N LYS A 142 -4.17 -6.26 -33.07
CA LYS A 142 -4.98 -6.02 -31.87
C LYS A 142 -4.68 -4.68 -31.19
N TYR A 143 -3.43 -4.23 -31.27
CA TYR A 143 -2.92 -3.04 -30.61
C TYR A 143 -2.03 -2.24 -31.57
N PRO A 144 -2.63 -1.46 -32.51
CA PRO A 144 -1.88 -0.75 -33.55
C PRO A 144 -0.81 0.21 -33.02
N PHE A 145 -1.01 0.78 -31.83
CA PHE A 145 0.00 1.60 -31.15
C PHE A 145 1.36 0.89 -30.98
N LEU A 146 1.36 -0.45 -30.87
CA LEU A 146 2.57 -1.26 -30.70
C LEU A 146 3.21 -1.66 -32.04
N GLU A 147 2.71 -1.21 -33.19
CA GLU A 147 3.23 -1.62 -34.50
C GLU A 147 4.71 -1.28 -34.69
N ASN A 148 5.10 -0.10 -34.22
CA ASN A 148 6.45 0.46 -34.34
C ASN A 148 7.36 0.17 -33.13
N THR A 149 6.93 -0.70 -32.21
CA THR A 149 7.73 -1.08 -31.04
C THR A 149 8.56 -2.35 -31.33
N PRO A 150 9.61 -2.68 -30.55
CA PRO A 150 10.67 -3.62 -30.96
C PRO A 150 10.29 -5.11 -30.84
N GLN A 151 9.14 -5.45 -30.26
CA GLN A 151 8.75 -6.83 -29.96
C GLN A 151 8.54 -7.68 -31.23
N LYS A 152 9.11 -8.90 -31.23
CA LYS A 152 8.93 -9.90 -32.30
C LYS A 152 7.69 -10.79 -32.06
N GLY A 153 6.89 -10.46 -31.07
CA GLY A 153 5.83 -11.28 -30.48
C GLY A 153 5.88 -11.14 -28.96
N GLY A 154 5.10 -11.92 -28.23
CA GLY A 154 5.16 -11.91 -26.78
C GLY A 154 4.13 -12.82 -26.12
N TYR A 155 4.24 -12.96 -24.80
CA TYR A 155 3.24 -13.67 -24.00
C TYR A 155 2.31 -12.67 -23.35
N VAL A 156 1.01 -12.85 -23.56
CA VAL A 156 -0.02 -12.17 -22.77
C VAL A 156 -0.46 -13.10 -21.67
N TYR A 157 -0.42 -12.62 -20.44
CA TYR A 157 -0.92 -13.29 -19.25
C TYR A 157 -1.65 -12.27 -18.38
N ALA A 158 -2.32 -12.69 -17.30
CA ALA A 158 -3.01 -11.76 -16.42
C ALA A 158 -2.32 -11.65 -15.05
N GLU A 159 -2.45 -10.48 -14.42
CA GLU A 159 -2.07 -10.22 -13.04
C GLU A 159 -3.17 -9.44 -12.33
N GLY A 160 -3.11 -9.41 -11.00
CA GLY A 160 -4.02 -8.60 -10.19
C GLY A 160 -3.55 -7.14 -10.17
N VAL A 161 -4.46 -6.21 -10.45
CA VAL A 161 -4.29 -4.77 -10.22
C VAL A 161 -5.18 -4.34 -9.05
N VAL A 162 -4.73 -3.40 -8.25
CA VAL A 162 -5.43 -2.96 -7.05
C VAL A 162 -5.09 -1.52 -6.71
N ASP A 163 -6.03 -0.80 -6.11
CA ASP A 163 -5.65 0.33 -5.27
C ASP A 163 -5.20 -0.17 -3.90
N ASP A 164 -3.89 -0.13 -3.66
CA ASP A 164 -3.27 -0.64 -2.44
C ASP A 164 -3.77 0.05 -1.17
N SER A 165 -4.00 1.35 -1.22
CA SER A 165 -4.55 2.12 -0.11
C SER A 165 -5.98 1.67 0.24
N ARG A 166 -6.85 1.50 -0.76
CA ARG A 166 -8.19 0.93 -0.57
C ARG A 166 -8.18 -0.47 0.03
N LEU A 167 -7.20 -1.31 -0.35
CA LEU A 167 -7.08 -2.65 0.25
C LEU A 167 -6.73 -2.58 1.74
N VAL A 168 -5.89 -1.63 2.15
CA VAL A 168 -5.63 -1.37 3.58
C VAL A 168 -6.89 -0.89 4.29
N ILE A 169 -7.55 0.14 3.76
CA ILE A 169 -8.77 0.71 4.35
C ILE A 169 -9.87 -0.34 4.47
N GLN A 170 -10.08 -1.18 3.45
CA GLN A 170 -11.07 -2.26 3.49
C GLN A 170 -10.79 -3.25 4.63
N ASN A 171 -9.52 -3.60 4.87
CA ASN A 171 -9.15 -4.48 5.97
C ASN A 171 -9.41 -3.82 7.33
N ILE A 172 -9.00 -2.55 7.49
CA ILE A 172 -9.17 -1.80 8.74
C ILE A 172 -10.66 -1.62 9.05
N MET A 173 -11.44 -1.10 8.11
CA MET A 173 -12.87 -0.84 8.32
C MET A 173 -13.66 -2.13 8.54
N SER A 174 -13.28 -3.23 7.89
CA SER A 174 -13.87 -4.53 8.20
C SER A 174 -13.52 -5.02 9.61
N GLY A 175 -12.33 -4.72 10.13
CA GLY A 175 -11.97 -5.00 11.53
C GLY A 175 -12.78 -4.13 12.51
N LYS A 176 -12.95 -2.84 12.19
CA LYS A 176 -13.79 -1.92 12.98
C LYS A 176 -15.26 -2.34 12.99
N ALA A 177 -15.76 -2.90 11.90
CA ALA A 177 -17.12 -3.42 11.81
C ALA A 177 -17.38 -4.62 12.76
N HIS A 178 -16.33 -5.27 13.29
CA HIS A 178 -16.42 -6.26 14.36
C HIS A 178 -16.34 -5.65 15.78
N GLY A 179 -16.30 -4.32 15.90
CA GLY A 179 -16.32 -3.60 17.19
C GLY A 179 -14.96 -3.25 17.79
N ASN A 180 -13.86 -3.60 17.12
CA ASN A 180 -12.51 -3.24 17.56
C ASN A 180 -12.09 -1.84 17.10
N ILE A 181 -11.08 -1.28 17.75
CA ILE A 181 -10.63 0.10 17.50
C ILE A 181 -9.39 0.11 16.61
N ALA A 182 -9.44 0.92 15.55
CA ALA A 182 -8.27 1.33 14.80
C ALA A 182 -8.23 2.86 14.75
N MET A 183 -7.11 3.43 15.16
CA MET A 183 -6.90 4.87 15.32
C MET A 183 -5.67 5.30 14.52
N ASN A 184 -5.89 6.06 13.45
CA ASN A 184 -4.84 6.77 12.74
C ASN A 184 -4.47 8.06 13.48
N TYR A 185 -3.32 8.63 13.17
CA TYR A 185 -2.69 9.75 13.89
C TYR A 185 -2.50 9.47 15.38
N ALA A 186 -2.32 8.21 15.76
CA ALA A 186 -2.00 7.74 17.09
C ALA A 186 -0.56 7.18 17.09
N GLU A 187 0.37 7.99 17.56
CA GLU A 187 1.80 7.69 17.56
C GLU A 187 2.22 6.95 18.83
N LEU A 188 2.94 5.84 18.68
CA LEU A 188 3.62 5.18 19.80
C LEU A 188 4.80 6.04 20.25
N ILE A 189 4.81 6.47 21.51
CA ILE A 189 5.86 7.31 22.10
C ILE A 189 6.87 6.47 22.88
N SER A 190 6.40 5.56 23.73
CA SER A 190 7.25 4.70 24.55
C SER A 190 6.57 3.39 24.91
N LEU A 191 7.38 2.42 25.33
CA LEU A 191 6.93 1.12 25.83
C LEU A 191 7.46 0.92 27.25
N ASP A 192 6.57 0.50 28.14
CA ASP A 192 6.92 0.12 29.50
C ASP A 192 6.89 -1.39 29.65
N PHE A 193 7.86 -1.92 30.39
CA PHE A 193 8.13 -3.35 30.50
C PHE A 193 7.99 -3.85 31.95
N ASP A 194 7.53 -5.09 32.11
CA ASP A 194 7.53 -5.84 33.37
C ASP A 194 8.40 -7.10 33.27
N VAL A 195 8.23 -8.14 34.10
CA VAL A 195 9.04 -9.37 33.99
C VAL A 195 8.66 -10.20 32.76
N ASP A 196 7.41 -10.14 32.30
CA ASP A 196 6.83 -11.00 31.27
C ASP A 196 6.84 -10.37 29.85
N GLY A 197 7.21 -9.09 29.75
CA GLY A 197 7.43 -8.40 28.48
C GLY A 197 6.95 -6.95 28.50
N VAL A 198 6.28 -6.52 27.43
CA VAL A 198 5.64 -5.20 27.36
C VAL A 198 4.34 -5.22 28.15
N LYS A 199 4.17 -4.27 29.06
CA LYS A 199 2.95 -4.13 29.87
C LYS A 199 2.03 -3.03 29.36
N GLN A 200 2.63 -1.94 28.91
CA GLN A 200 1.92 -0.70 28.61
C GLN A 200 2.62 0.05 27.48
N ALA A 201 1.84 0.74 26.66
CA ALA A 201 2.31 1.60 25.59
C ALA A 201 1.79 3.02 25.82
N ARG A 202 2.67 4.01 25.74
CA ARG A 202 2.28 5.43 25.75
C ARG A 202 2.04 5.90 24.33
N ILE A 203 0.89 6.51 24.09
CA ILE A 203 0.41 6.90 22.77
C ILE A 203 0.13 8.39 22.77
N ARG A 204 0.46 9.09 21.67
CA ARG A 204 0.06 10.47 21.40
C ARG A 204 -0.95 10.51 20.27
N ASP A 205 -2.12 11.05 20.54
CA ASP A 205 -3.07 11.46 19.52
C ASP A 205 -2.60 12.78 18.90
N LYS A 206 -2.17 12.74 17.64
CA LYS A 206 -1.69 13.91 16.90
C LYS A 206 -2.81 14.83 16.38
N ILE A 207 -4.06 14.40 16.41
CA ILE A 207 -5.22 15.24 16.06
C ILE A 207 -5.58 16.14 17.24
N THR A 208 -5.63 15.59 18.46
CA THR A 208 -6.05 16.33 19.67
C THR A 208 -4.88 16.84 20.52
N GLY A 209 -3.69 16.26 20.36
CA GLY A 209 -2.51 16.50 21.19
C GLY A 209 -2.49 15.71 22.50
N GLU A 210 -3.54 14.92 22.80
CA GLU A 210 -3.62 14.14 24.04
C GLU A 210 -2.59 13.00 24.05
N GLU A 211 -1.97 12.77 25.21
CA GLU A 211 -1.19 11.57 25.48
C GLU A 211 -1.89 10.69 26.51
N PHE A 212 -1.92 9.39 26.24
CA PHE A 212 -2.55 8.41 27.11
C PHE A 212 -1.82 7.07 27.05
N ASP A 213 -2.06 6.24 28.06
CA ASP A 213 -1.45 4.92 28.14
C ASP A 213 -2.46 3.81 27.87
N VAL A 214 -2.00 2.76 27.19
CA VAL A 214 -2.79 1.55 26.89
C VAL A 214 -2.10 0.35 27.48
N LYS A 215 -2.78 -0.36 28.38
CA LYS A 215 -2.34 -1.68 28.87
C LYS A 215 -2.60 -2.73 27.80
N LEU A 216 -1.67 -3.65 27.64
CA LEU A 216 -1.76 -4.69 26.61
C LEU A 216 -1.20 -6.03 27.09
N ARG A 217 -1.65 -7.14 26.49
CA ARG A 217 -1.09 -8.48 26.74
C ARG A 217 -0.10 -8.91 25.68
N ILE A 218 -0.30 -8.50 24.42
CA ILE A 218 0.58 -8.82 23.29
C ILE A 218 0.79 -7.57 22.43
N LEU A 219 2.04 -7.31 22.04
CA LEU A 219 2.40 -6.23 21.11
C LEU A 219 2.76 -6.82 19.74
N VAL A 220 2.14 -6.32 18.67
CA VAL A 220 2.52 -6.65 17.29
C VAL A 220 3.17 -5.44 16.64
N ASN A 221 4.46 -5.52 16.35
CA ASN A 221 5.20 -4.50 15.63
C ASN A 221 5.18 -4.78 14.12
N SER A 222 4.35 -4.01 13.41
CA SER A 222 4.19 -4.08 11.95
C SER A 222 4.50 -2.74 11.26
N ALA A 223 5.40 -1.93 11.84
CA ALA A 223 5.70 -0.57 11.42
C ALA A 223 6.48 -0.45 10.08
N GLY A 224 6.66 -1.54 9.32
CA GLY A 224 7.29 -1.52 8.00
C GLY A 224 8.71 -0.92 8.03
N PRO A 225 9.04 0.10 7.19
CA PRO A 225 10.32 0.82 7.26
C PRO A 225 10.68 1.40 8.64
N TRP A 226 9.69 1.68 9.49
CA TRP A 226 9.88 2.27 10.82
C TRP A 226 10.12 1.23 11.92
N VAL A 227 10.21 -0.06 11.60
CA VAL A 227 10.40 -1.12 12.61
C VAL A 227 11.63 -0.89 13.49
N GLY A 228 12.69 -0.26 12.94
CA GLY A 228 13.88 0.11 13.70
C GLY A 228 13.63 1.16 14.78
N ARG A 229 12.69 2.09 14.59
CA ARG A 229 12.32 3.07 15.64
C ARG A 229 11.62 2.39 16.81
N VAL A 230 10.77 1.42 16.52
CA VAL A 230 10.11 0.62 17.56
C VAL A 230 11.13 -0.26 18.29
N PHE A 231 12.14 -0.80 17.59
CA PHE A 231 13.23 -1.53 18.24
C PHE A 231 14.05 -0.67 19.21
N GLN A 232 14.27 0.60 18.90
CA GLN A 232 14.96 1.53 19.82
C GLN A 232 14.19 1.72 21.12
N MET A 233 12.85 1.79 21.07
CA MET A 233 11.98 1.87 22.25
C MET A 233 12.05 0.61 23.13
N MET A 234 12.47 -0.53 22.55
CA MET A 234 12.67 -1.80 23.26
C MET A 234 14.08 -1.93 23.88
N GLY A 235 14.94 -0.91 23.73
CA GLY A 235 16.37 -0.95 24.03
C GLY A 235 16.74 -1.23 25.49
N LYS A 236 17.86 -1.95 25.69
CA LYS A 236 18.39 -2.67 26.88
C LYS A 236 17.82 -4.06 27.17
N ARG A 237 16.53 -4.32 26.90
CA ARG A 237 15.91 -5.63 27.21
C ARG A 237 16.20 -6.70 26.16
N TYR A 238 16.31 -6.31 24.89
CA TYR A 238 16.49 -7.24 23.77
C TYR A 238 17.70 -6.89 22.90
N PRO A 239 18.94 -7.19 23.34
CA PRO A 239 20.16 -6.82 22.61
C PRO A 239 20.26 -7.44 21.20
N ASP A 240 19.60 -8.57 20.95
CA ASP A 240 19.53 -9.19 19.61
C ASP A 240 18.85 -8.29 18.55
N LEU A 241 18.04 -7.29 18.98
CA LEU A 241 17.36 -6.36 18.08
C LEU A 241 18.33 -5.39 17.39
N ASP A 242 19.49 -5.09 17.98
CA ASP A 242 20.50 -4.24 17.34
C ASP A 242 21.09 -4.93 16.11
N SER A 243 21.35 -6.24 16.24
CA SER A 243 21.78 -7.07 15.10
C SER A 243 20.71 -7.12 14.01
N LEU A 244 19.43 -7.28 14.37
CA LEU A 244 18.33 -7.28 13.40
C LEU A 244 18.13 -5.92 12.72
N SER A 245 18.31 -4.83 13.46
CA SER A 245 18.29 -3.46 12.92
C SER A 245 19.39 -3.25 11.89
N SER A 246 20.59 -3.79 12.13
CA SER A 246 21.70 -3.71 11.17
C SER A 246 21.45 -4.45 9.85
N MET A 247 20.55 -5.43 9.86
CA MET A 247 20.13 -6.18 8.66
C MET A 247 19.05 -5.46 7.84
N LEU A 248 18.44 -4.38 8.37
CA LEU A 248 17.46 -3.58 7.64
C LEU A 248 18.14 -2.75 6.56
N LYS A 249 17.78 -3.01 5.31
CA LYS A 249 18.20 -2.25 4.13
C LYS A 249 16.98 -1.58 3.55
N LEU A 250 17.02 -0.26 3.48
CA LEU A 250 15.94 0.53 2.89
C LEU A 250 16.24 0.73 1.41
N SER A 251 15.28 0.35 0.58
CA SER A 251 15.34 0.57 -0.86
C SER A 251 14.19 1.47 -1.28
N LYS A 252 14.48 2.57 -1.99
CA LYS A 252 13.48 3.41 -2.62
C LYS A 252 13.14 2.85 -4.00
N GLY A 253 11.88 2.96 -4.39
CA GLY A 253 11.46 2.76 -5.76
C GLY A 253 10.40 3.76 -6.16
N ASP A 254 10.61 4.34 -7.32
CA ASP A 254 9.86 5.45 -7.84
C ASP A 254 8.94 5.00 -8.97
N HIS A 255 7.89 5.78 -9.16
CA HIS A 255 6.91 5.67 -10.22
C HIS A 255 6.61 7.05 -10.77
N ILE A 256 6.46 7.15 -12.10
CA ILE A 256 5.95 8.35 -12.77
C ILE A 256 4.55 8.08 -13.32
N ILE A 257 3.73 9.12 -13.32
CA ILE A 257 2.36 9.13 -13.82
C ILE A 257 2.31 10.04 -15.04
N VAL A 258 1.80 9.50 -16.14
CA VAL A 258 1.63 10.24 -17.38
C VAL A 258 0.20 10.11 -17.89
N ARG A 259 -0.19 10.98 -18.83
CA ARG A 259 -1.53 10.97 -19.41
C ARG A 259 -1.81 9.68 -20.19
N ARG A 260 -3.07 9.26 -20.20
CA ARG A 260 -3.53 8.07 -20.94
C ARG A 260 -3.27 8.13 -22.45
N ASP A 261 -3.27 9.31 -23.04
CA ASP A 261 -3.11 9.52 -24.48
C ASP A 261 -1.71 9.13 -25.00
N LEU A 262 -0.68 9.21 -24.16
CA LEU A 262 0.69 8.81 -24.52
C LEU A 262 0.85 7.30 -24.68
N TYR A 263 -0.04 6.53 -24.08
CA TYR A 263 -0.11 5.08 -24.25
C TYR A 263 -1.58 4.67 -24.21
N PRO A 264 -2.33 4.74 -25.34
CA PRO A 264 -3.78 4.56 -25.39
C PRO A 264 -4.19 3.09 -25.56
N VAL A 265 -3.37 2.15 -25.06
CA VAL A 265 -3.61 0.70 -25.20
C VAL A 265 -4.17 0.13 -23.91
N ASP A 266 -5.23 -0.68 -23.96
CA ASP A 266 -5.73 -1.41 -22.79
C ASP A 266 -4.99 -2.74 -22.55
N LEU A 267 -3.68 -2.64 -22.38
CA LEU A 267 -2.77 -3.75 -22.15
C LEU A 267 -1.60 -3.22 -21.30
N ALA A 268 -1.29 -3.83 -20.18
CA ALA A 268 -0.09 -3.46 -19.46
C ALA A 268 1.15 -4.08 -20.11
N LEU A 269 2.31 -3.44 -20.03
CA LEU A 269 3.58 -4.02 -20.46
C LEU A 269 4.44 -4.39 -19.27
N ALA A 270 5.14 -5.52 -19.36
CA ALA A 270 6.16 -5.95 -18.42
C ALA A 270 7.48 -6.15 -19.19
N ILE A 271 8.29 -5.09 -19.25
CA ILE A 271 9.53 -5.04 -20.04
C ILE A 271 10.75 -5.23 -19.14
N ARG A 272 11.89 -5.56 -19.76
CA ARG A 272 13.21 -5.46 -19.12
C ARG A 272 13.92 -4.23 -19.66
N SER A 273 14.33 -3.33 -18.78
CA SER A 273 14.99 -2.07 -19.16
C SER A 273 16.23 -2.34 -20.03
N PRO A 274 16.44 -1.58 -21.11
CA PRO A 274 17.68 -1.66 -21.90
C PRO A 274 18.93 -1.31 -21.08
N LEU A 275 18.78 -0.55 -19.98
CA LEU A 275 19.89 -0.01 -19.19
C LEU A 275 20.55 -1.09 -18.32
N ASP A 276 19.74 -1.95 -17.68
CA ASP A 276 20.23 -2.91 -16.68
C ASP A 276 19.42 -4.22 -16.64
N LYS A 277 18.45 -4.36 -17.55
CA LYS A 277 17.55 -5.52 -17.65
C LYS A 277 16.69 -5.74 -16.40
N ARG A 278 16.49 -4.74 -15.54
CA ARG A 278 15.49 -4.78 -14.47
C ARG A 278 14.09 -4.68 -15.04
N GLN A 279 13.11 -5.20 -14.30
CA GLN A 279 11.72 -5.21 -14.75
C GLN A 279 11.09 -3.84 -14.53
N VAL A 280 10.51 -3.28 -15.60
CA VAL A 280 9.73 -2.05 -15.60
C VAL A 280 8.35 -2.36 -16.18
N PHE A 281 7.33 -1.75 -15.59
CA PHE A 281 5.94 -1.89 -15.97
C PHE A 281 5.41 -0.57 -16.54
N ILE A 282 4.52 -0.70 -17.53
CA ILE A 282 3.71 0.39 -18.08
C ILE A 282 2.27 -0.05 -17.90
N ILE A 283 1.55 0.58 -16.97
CA ILE A 283 0.26 0.10 -16.47
C ILE A 283 -0.81 1.15 -16.73
N PRO A 284 -1.68 0.98 -17.74
CA PRO A 284 -2.81 1.89 -17.94
C PRO A 284 -3.85 1.72 -16.83
N ARG A 285 -4.30 2.84 -16.25
CA ARG A 285 -5.24 2.91 -15.13
C ARG A 285 -6.15 4.12 -15.30
N GLY A 286 -7.41 3.89 -15.71
CA GLY A 286 -8.35 4.99 -15.98
C GLY A 286 -7.75 5.98 -16.98
N ASP A 287 -7.64 7.23 -16.53
CA ASP A 287 -7.19 8.38 -17.33
C ASP A 287 -5.67 8.60 -17.31
N VAL A 288 -4.91 7.67 -16.72
CA VAL A 288 -3.45 7.76 -16.61
C VAL A 288 -2.73 6.47 -16.97
N VAL A 289 -1.41 6.55 -17.05
CA VAL A 289 -0.49 5.41 -17.13
C VAL A 289 0.56 5.51 -16.04
N ILE A 290 0.68 4.44 -15.25
CA ILE A 290 1.67 4.31 -14.18
C ILE A 290 2.89 3.59 -14.74
N ILE A 291 4.06 4.22 -14.62
CA ILE A 291 5.32 3.66 -15.11
C ILE A 291 6.29 3.49 -13.95
N GLY A 292 6.81 2.29 -13.79
CA GLY A 292 7.78 2.01 -12.73
C GLY A 292 8.23 0.55 -12.68
N THR A 293 9.22 0.20 -11.88
CA THR A 293 9.78 1.02 -10.78
C THR A 293 11.30 1.04 -10.81
N THR A 294 11.87 1.98 -10.08
CA THR A 294 13.30 2.02 -9.77
C THR A 294 13.63 1.20 -8.52
N GLU A 295 14.93 1.08 -8.25
CA GLU A 295 15.47 0.46 -7.04
C GLU A 295 16.81 1.14 -6.72
N THR A 296 16.82 1.93 -5.65
CA THR A 296 18.00 2.66 -5.14
C THR A 296 18.13 2.48 -3.63
N TYR A 297 19.35 2.56 -3.09
CA TYR A 297 19.57 2.57 -1.65
C TYR A 297 19.05 3.88 -1.05
N TYR A 298 18.34 3.77 0.07
CA TYR A 298 17.73 4.94 0.69
C TYR A 298 18.23 5.16 2.12
N ARG A 299 18.65 6.41 2.39
CA ARG A 299 19.08 6.88 3.72
C ARG A 299 18.40 8.17 4.15
N GLY A 300 17.45 8.67 3.36
CA GLY A 300 16.72 9.90 3.63
C GLY A 300 15.55 9.71 4.61
N SER A 301 14.69 10.73 4.69
CA SER A 301 13.49 10.72 5.53
C SER A 301 12.48 9.66 5.07
N LEU A 302 11.96 8.87 6.01
CA LEU A 302 10.92 7.89 5.71
C LEU A 302 9.55 8.53 5.51
N GLU A 303 9.35 9.74 6.03
CA GLU A 303 8.08 10.47 6.07
C GLU A 303 7.69 11.02 4.70
N LYS A 304 8.64 11.61 3.98
CA LYS A 304 8.41 12.22 2.66
C LYS A 304 9.48 11.77 1.64
N PRO A 305 9.49 10.48 1.24
CA PRO A 305 10.37 10.03 0.17
C PRO A 305 9.91 10.66 -1.14
N LEU A 306 10.83 11.33 -1.85
CA LEU A 306 10.56 11.97 -3.13
C LEU A 306 11.34 11.30 -4.27
N PRO A 307 10.77 11.27 -5.48
CA PRO A 307 11.48 10.82 -6.66
C PRO A 307 12.70 11.69 -6.93
N SER A 308 13.81 11.09 -7.38
CA SER A 308 14.98 11.87 -7.82
C SER A 308 14.92 12.12 -9.33
N GLU A 309 15.59 13.17 -9.80
CA GLU A 309 15.65 13.45 -11.25
C GLU A 309 16.30 12.30 -12.01
N GLU A 310 17.34 11.68 -11.45
CA GLU A 310 18.04 10.54 -12.05
C GLU A 310 17.13 9.31 -12.16
N GLU A 311 16.26 9.07 -11.17
CA GLU A 311 15.30 7.97 -11.20
C GLU A 311 14.19 8.21 -12.22
N ILE A 312 13.77 9.46 -12.41
CA ILE A 312 12.82 9.84 -13.47
C ILE A 312 13.45 9.66 -14.85
N ASP A 313 14.68 10.14 -15.04
CA ASP A 313 15.43 9.96 -16.29
C ASP A 313 15.62 8.48 -16.62
N TYR A 314 15.95 7.67 -15.61
CA TYR A 314 16.03 6.22 -15.76
C TYR A 314 14.70 5.62 -16.25
N LEU A 315 13.55 6.04 -15.68
CA LEU A 315 12.25 5.51 -16.06
C LEU A 315 11.87 5.90 -17.48
N ILE A 316 12.08 7.17 -17.87
CA ILE A 316 11.85 7.66 -19.23
C ILE A 316 12.68 6.87 -20.24
N GLU A 317 13.98 6.73 -19.99
CA GLU A 317 14.88 6.02 -20.90
C GLU A 317 14.54 4.51 -20.97
N SER A 318 14.14 3.92 -19.84
CA SER A 318 13.78 2.50 -19.77
C SER A 318 12.59 2.14 -20.65
N VAL A 319 11.63 3.06 -20.82
CA VAL A 319 10.38 2.81 -21.58
C VAL A 319 10.37 3.42 -22.98
N ARG A 320 11.36 4.26 -23.34
CA ARG A 320 11.41 5.03 -24.59
C ARG A 320 11.14 4.22 -25.86
N ARG A 321 11.54 2.95 -25.89
CA ARG A 321 11.34 2.04 -27.03
C ARG A 321 9.88 1.58 -27.22
N TYR A 322 9.03 1.77 -26.21
CA TYR A 322 7.62 1.38 -26.20
C TYR A 322 6.68 2.58 -26.05
N VAL A 323 7.10 3.60 -25.30
CA VAL A 323 6.33 4.83 -25.07
C VAL A 323 7.28 6.00 -25.11
N ASN A 324 7.00 6.98 -25.97
CA ASN A 324 7.81 8.18 -26.08
C ASN A 324 7.28 9.24 -25.12
N ILE A 325 8.01 9.47 -24.03
CA ILE A 325 7.63 10.36 -22.93
C ILE A 325 8.77 11.35 -22.68
N ARG A 326 8.42 12.58 -22.34
CA ARG A 326 9.35 13.62 -21.87
C ARG A 326 9.04 13.99 -20.42
N LYS A 327 9.93 14.75 -19.78
CA LYS A 327 9.73 15.20 -18.39
C LYS A 327 8.45 16.03 -18.24
N GLU A 328 8.10 16.81 -19.25
CA GLU A 328 6.94 17.70 -19.25
C GLU A 328 5.60 16.95 -19.37
N ASP A 329 5.65 15.68 -19.76
CA ASP A 329 4.48 14.81 -19.87
C ASP A 329 4.09 14.17 -18.51
N ILE A 330 4.95 14.31 -17.49
CA ILE A 330 4.73 13.75 -16.16
C ILE A 330 3.70 14.61 -15.43
N ILE A 331 2.57 14.00 -15.10
CA ILE A 331 1.50 14.59 -14.30
C ILE A 331 1.94 14.66 -12.84
N ASN A 332 2.53 13.57 -12.35
CA ASN A 332 2.93 13.39 -10.97
C ASN A 332 3.90 12.21 -10.83
N ALA A 333 4.54 12.07 -9.67
CA ALA A 333 5.43 10.97 -9.37
C ALA A 333 5.41 10.67 -7.87
N TYR A 334 5.67 9.41 -7.50
CA TYR A 334 5.71 8.99 -6.10
C TYR A 334 6.82 7.98 -5.84
N SER A 335 7.25 7.91 -4.58
CA SER A 335 8.29 7.00 -4.11
C SER A 335 7.80 6.14 -2.96
N GLY A 336 8.06 4.83 -3.02
CA GLY A 336 7.83 3.91 -1.91
C GLY A 336 9.14 3.41 -1.31
N ILE A 337 9.22 3.33 0.03
CA ILE A 337 10.36 2.72 0.72
C ILE A 337 10.06 1.26 1.04
N ARG A 338 10.93 0.35 0.59
CA ARG A 338 10.83 -1.09 0.80
C ARG A 338 11.75 -1.49 1.95
N PRO A 339 11.21 -2.05 3.05
CA PRO A 339 12.02 -2.54 4.16
C PRO A 339 12.53 -3.94 3.83
N LEU A 340 13.78 -4.04 3.37
CA LEU A 340 14.43 -5.31 3.06
C LEU A 340 15.22 -5.82 4.25
N PHE A 341 15.26 -7.13 4.44
CA PHE A 341 16.01 -7.77 5.51
C PHE A 341 16.90 -8.86 4.93
N GLY A 342 18.22 -8.68 5.04
CA GLY A 342 19.16 -9.66 4.52
C GLY A 342 20.61 -9.21 4.55
N LYS A 343 21.50 -10.11 4.13
CA LYS A 343 22.93 -9.84 3.91
C LYS A 343 23.18 -9.59 2.41
N GLY A 344 24.15 -8.73 2.10
CA GLY A 344 24.55 -8.39 0.73
C GLY A 344 24.25 -6.93 0.33
N GLU A 345 24.91 -6.48 -0.74
CA GLU A 345 24.81 -5.10 -1.27
C GLU A 345 23.90 -4.98 -2.51
N ASP A 346 23.56 -6.08 -3.18
CA ASP A 346 22.68 -6.07 -4.34
C ASP A 346 21.21 -6.11 -3.91
N LEU A 347 20.59 -4.93 -3.81
CA LEU A 347 19.19 -4.74 -3.40
C LEU A 347 18.20 -5.64 -4.16
N GLY A 348 18.43 -5.84 -5.46
CA GLY A 348 17.56 -6.62 -6.33
C GLY A 348 17.57 -8.13 -6.02
N LYS A 349 18.64 -8.60 -5.37
CA LYS A 349 18.82 -10.01 -4.95
C LYS A 349 18.46 -10.27 -3.49
N ILE A 350 18.37 -9.23 -2.65
CA ILE A 350 17.96 -9.41 -1.26
C ILE A 350 16.54 -9.99 -1.22
N SER A 351 16.36 -11.00 -0.35
CA SER A 351 15.09 -11.70 -0.23
C SER A 351 13.95 -10.72 0.07
N ARG A 352 12.86 -10.91 -0.67
CA ARG A 352 11.60 -10.18 -0.47
C ARG A 352 10.65 -10.96 0.45
N GLU A 353 11.13 -12.01 1.09
CA GLU A 353 10.38 -12.76 2.09
C GLU A 353 10.20 -11.94 3.36
N TYR A 354 9.22 -12.36 4.15
CA TYR A 354 8.98 -11.80 5.46
C TYR A 354 9.64 -12.66 6.53
N LYS A 355 9.95 -12.07 7.69
CA LYS A 355 10.40 -12.78 8.89
C LYS A 355 9.50 -12.38 10.05
N ILE A 356 9.00 -13.38 10.78
CA ILE A 356 8.25 -13.19 12.02
C ILE A 356 9.17 -13.57 13.16
N ILE A 357 9.34 -12.70 14.14
CA ILE A 357 10.17 -12.93 15.32
C ILE A 357 9.31 -12.70 16.55
N LYS A 358 9.06 -13.77 17.31
CA LYS A 358 8.40 -13.71 18.61
C LYS A 358 9.45 -13.74 19.71
N LYS A 359 9.38 -12.80 20.65
CA LYS A 359 10.14 -12.82 21.91
C LYS A 359 9.24 -12.29 23.01
N ASP A 360 9.11 -13.03 24.10
CA ASP A 360 8.14 -12.78 25.17
C ASP A 360 6.72 -12.60 24.59
N ASN A 361 6.06 -11.50 24.93
CA ASN A 361 4.75 -11.12 24.38
C ASN A 361 4.81 -10.16 23.17
N ILE A 362 5.96 -10.06 22.50
CA ILE A 362 6.18 -9.17 21.35
C ILE A 362 6.33 -10.00 20.07
N ILE A 363 5.60 -9.61 19.02
CA ILE A 363 5.70 -10.19 17.68
C ILE A 363 6.17 -9.11 16.71
N ASN A 364 7.36 -9.26 16.17
CA ASN A 364 7.93 -8.35 15.18
C ASN A 364 7.80 -8.93 13.77
N VAL A 365 7.34 -8.10 12.84
CA VAL A 365 7.16 -8.48 11.44
C VAL A 365 8.11 -7.66 10.56
N LEU A 366 9.02 -8.36 9.89
CA LEU A 366 10.05 -7.77 9.06
C LEU A 366 9.79 -8.11 7.59
N GLY A 367 9.82 -7.11 6.72
CA GLY A 367 9.64 -7.27 5.29
C GLY A 367 8.21 -7.66 4.90
N GLY A 368 8.09 -8.48 3.85
CA GLY A 368 6.80 -8.89 3.29
C GLY A 368 6.38 -8.10 2.06
N LYS A 369 5.24 -8.51 1.49
CA LYS A 369 4.65 -7.96 0.27
C LYS A 369 3.17 -7.77 0.47
N ILE A 370 2.61 -6.77 -0.20
CA ILE A 370 1.17 -6.59 -0.29
C ILE A 370 0.48 -7.85 -0.83
N THR A 371 1.04 -8.56 -1.81
CA THR A 371 0.44 -9.80 -2.33
C THR A 371 0.27 -10.88 -1.25
N THR A 372 1.24 -11.03 -0.35
CA THR A 372 1.27 -12.15 0.61
C THR A 372 0.79 -11.76 2.00
N TYR A 373 0.22 -10.56 2.18
CA TYR A 373 -0.12 -10.02 3.50
C TYR A 373 -1.02 -10.98 4.29
N ARG A 374 -2.05 -11.56 3.66
CA ARG A 374 -2.98 -12.48 4.30
C ARG A 374 -2.28 -13.73 4.86
N THR A 375 -1.33 -14.30 4.12
CA THR A 375 -0.51 -15.43 4.60
C THR A 375 0.31 -15.06 5.83
N VAL A 376 0.85 -13.84 5.86
CA VAL A 376 1.60 -13.31 7.02
C VAL A 376 0.66 -13.12 8.20
N SER A 377 -0.47 -12.43 7.98
CA SER A 377 -1.50 -12.20 9.00
C SER A 377 -1.99 -13.51 9.60
N LYS A 378 -2.27 -14.53 8.78
CA LYS A 378 -2.72 -15.84 9.24
C LYS A 378 -1.72 -16.50 10.19
N LYS A 379 -0.42 -16.39 9.91
CA LYS A 379 0.63 -16.94 10.78
C LYS A 379 0.70 -16.17 12.11
N ILE A 380 0.65 -14.84 12.07
CA ILE A 380 0.67 -14.00 13.27
C ILE A 380 -0.56 -14.26 14.14
N SER A 381 -1.74 -14.27 13.54
CA SER A 381 -2.99 -14.53 14.27
C SER A 381 -2.98 -15.90 14.93
N ARG A 382 -2.43 -16.96 14.30
CA ARG A 382 -2.26 -18.27 14.96
C ARG A 382 -1.37 -18.21 16.19
N ILE A 383 -0.22 -17.52 16.09
CA ILE A 383 0.68 -17.35 17.24
C ILE A 383 -0.02 -16.63 18.41
N ILE A 384 -0.83 -15.62 18.09
CA ILE A 384 -1.63 -14.86 19.07
C ILE A 384 -2.71 -15.74 19.68
N MET A 385 -3.47 -16.45 18.86
CA MET A 385 -4.52 -17.38 19.30
C MET A 385 -3.98 -18.43 20.26
N ASP A 386 -2.85 -19.05 19.94
CA ASP A 386 -2.18 -20.03 20.81
C ASP A 386 -1.77 -19.40 22.15
N SER A 387 -1.31 -18.14 22.13
CA SER A 387 -0.88 -17.42 23.34
C SER A 387 -2.05 -16.96 24.21
N LEU A 388 -3.23 -16.74 23.62
CA LEU A 388 -4.46 -16.32 24.32
C LEU A 388 -5.41 -17.49 24.63
N GLY A 389 -5.14 -18.70 24.14
CA GLY A 389 -6.03 -19.85 24.29
C GLY A 389 -7.30 -19.79 23.43
N VAL A 390 -7.30 -19.02 22.34
CA VAL A 390 -8.46 -18.83 21.45
C VAL A 390 -8.45 -19.91 20.36
N LYS A 391 -9.58 -20.59 20.16
CA LYS A 391 -9.76 -21.59 19.09
C LYS A 391 -10.44 -20.96 17.87
N GLY A 392 -10.17 -21.50 16.68
CA GLY A 392 -10.79 -21.06 15.43
C GLY A 392 -9.85 -21.18 14.23
N ASN A 393 -10.25 -20.62 13.09
CA ASN A 393 -9.37 -20.45 11.93
C ASN A 393 -9.30 -18.96 11.56
N PRO A 394 -8.13 -18.33 11.60
CA PRO A 394 -8.00 -16.93 11.23
C PRO A 394 -8.17 -16.77 9.71
N GLU A 395 -9.16 -15.97 9.32
CA GLU A 395 -9.44 -15.60 7.94
C GLU A 395 -9.73 -14.09 7.86
N ILE A 396 -9.44 -13.50 6.70
CA ILE A 396 -9.81 -12.11 6.45
C ILE A 396 -11.31 -12.05 6.20
N SER A 397 -11.95 -11.13 6.89
CA SER A 397 -13.35 -10.78 6.72
C SER A 397 -13.44 -9.52 5.87
N PHE A 398 -13.90 -9.63 4.61
CA PHE A 398 -14.18 -8.48 3.73
C PHE A 398 -15.65 -8.06 3.84
N ILE A 399 -16.09 -7.73 5.05
CA ILE A 399 -17.49 -7.34 5.32
C ILE A 399 -17.75 -5.86 5.02
N TYR A 400 -16.72 -5.03 5.06
CA TYR A 400 -16.85 -3.63 4.71
C TYR A 400 -16.89 -3.43 3.20
N ARG A 401 -17.93 -2.74 2.75
CA ARG A 401 -18.11 -2.23 1.39
C ARG A 401 -18.36 -0.73 1.49
N ARG A 402 -17.52 0.06 0.84
CA ARG A 402 -17.69 1.51 0.76
C ARG A 402 -18.94 1.81 -0.07
N ASP A 403 -19.86 2.57 0.50
CA ASP A 403 -21.12 2.96 -0.13
C ASP A 403 -21.60 4.33 0.39
N PRO A 404 -21.04 5.44 -0.12
CA PRO A 404 -21.47 6.78 0.28
C PRO A 404 -22.92 7.08 -0.09
N GLU A 405 -23.45 6.46 -1.15
CA GLU A 405 -24.83 6.67 -1.59
C GLU A 405 -25.85 6.20 -0.55
N SER A 406 -25.57 5.09 0.12
CA SER A 406 -26.45 4.54 1.17
C SER A 406 -26.74 5.51 2.31
N VAL A 407 -25.87 6.51 2.54
CA VAL A 407 -25.98 7.50 3.62
C VAL A 407 -26.05 8.94 3.10
N ARG A 408 -26.20 9.14 1.78
CA ARG A 408 -26.18 10.47 1.13
C ARG A 408 -27.16 11.46 1.77
N GLU A 409 -28.44 11.08 1.84
CA GLU A 409 -29.49 11.98 2.35
C GLU A 409 -29.32 12.31 3.83
N GLU A 410 -28.79 11.37 4.62
CA GLU A 410 -28.46 11.60 6.02
C GLU A 410 -27.31 12.61 6.16
N LEU A 411 -26.21 12.40 5.41
CA LEU A 411 -25.04 13.28 5.47
C LEU A 411 -25.38 14.70 5.00
N LYS A 412 -26.10 14.84 3.87
CA LYS A 412 -26.53 16.15 3.35
C LYS A 412 -27.35 16.92 4.38
N ARG A 413 -28.32 16.26 5.01
CA ARG A 413 -29.18 16.89 6.02
C ARG A 413 -28.40 17.27 7.29
N ASN A 414 -27.51 16.40 7.76
CA ASN A 414 -26.84 16.59 9.05
C ASN A 414 -25.72 17.65 8.99
N TYR A 415 -25.05 17.79 7.84
CA TYR A 415 -23.88 18.67 7.68
C TYR A 415 -24.08 19.77 6.64
N SER A 416 -25.28 19.91 6.06
CA SER A 416 -25.59 20.87 4.99
C SER A 416 -24.64 20.75 3.80
N LEU A 417 -24.43 19.51 3.35
CA LEU A 417 -23.48 19.18 2.28
C LEU A 417 -24.09 19.40 0.89
N GLU A 418 -23.25 19.88 -0.02
CA GLU A 418 -23.51 19.84 -1.46
C GLU A 418 -23.30 18.43 -2.01
N ASP A 419 -23.79 18.14 -3.21
CA ASP A 419 -23.77 16.78 -3.78
C ASP A 419 -22.37 16.23 -4.05
N ASP A 420 -21.41 17.10 -4.36
CA ASP A 420 -20.01 16.76 -4.61
C ASP A 420 -19.20 16.59 -3.32
N GLU A 421 -19.71 17.05 -2.17
CA GLU A 421 -19.04 16.95 -0.87
C GLU A 421 -19.33 15.62 -0.14
N VAL A 422 -20.43 14.93 -0.50
CA VAL A 422 -20.93 13.73 0.22
C VAL A 422 -19.90 12.63 0.33
N LYS A 423 -19.16 12.34 -0.76
CA LYS A 423 -18.16 11.26 -0.77
C LYS A 423 -17.00 11.56 0.19
N TYR A 424 -16.58 12.83 0.30
CA TYR A 424 -15.50 13.22 1.19
C TYR A 424 -15.96 13.26 2.66
N ALA A 425 -17.21 13.69 2.90
CA ALA A 425 -17.81 13.59 4.23
C ALA A 425 -17.88 12.13 4.69
N TYR A 426 -18.20 11.20 3.78
CA TYR A 426 -18.17 9.78 4.08
C TYR A 426 -16.77 9.32 4.48
N ASP A 427 -15.74 9.73 3.74
CA ASP A 427 -14.34 9.38 4.02
C ASP A 427 -13.89 9.89 5.40
N ILE A 428 -14.33 11.08 5.79
CA ILE A 428 -14.05 11.66 7.11
C ILE A 428 -14.74 10.85 8.22
N ILE A 429 -16.06 10.63 8.10
CA ILE A 429 -16.90 10.07 9.17
C ILE A 429 -16.70 8.56 9.34
N TYR A 430 -16.64 7.84 8.23
CA TYR A 430 -16.66 6.38 8.21
C TYR A 430 -15.28 5.77 7.98
N GLU A 431 -14.36 6.50 7.34
CA GLU A 431 -13.01 5.99 7.03
C GLU A 431 -11.88 6.76 7.75
N ASN A 432 -12.21 7.63 8.71
CA ASN A 432 -11.26 8.36 9.56
C ASN A 432 -10.28 9.24 8.77
N ALA A 433 -10.73 9.93 7.73
CA ALA A 433 -9.91 10.94 7.06
C ALA A 433 -9.93 12.28 7.83
N PHE A 434 -8.76 12.85 8.08
CA PHE A 434 -8.58 14.12 8.81
C PHE A 434 -7.82 15.17 8.01
N HIS A 435 -7.09 14.76 6.98
CA HIS A 435 -6.29 15.63 6.11
C HIS A 435 -6.70 15.48 4.65
N LEU A 436 -6.42 16.51 3.85
CA LEU A 436 -6.75 16.56 2.43
C LEU A 436 -6.09 15.42 1.65
N ASP A 437 -4.87 15.02 2.04
CA ASP A 437 -4.15 13.91 1.41
C ASP A 437 -4.69 12.53 1.81
N ASP A 438 -5.32 12.37 2.99
CA ASP A 438 -6.05 11.14 3.36
C ASP A 438 -7.11 10.82 2.31
N ILE A 439 -7.83 11.85 1.92
CA ILE A 439 -8.99 11.76 1.03
C ILE A 439 -8.50 11.63 -0.41
N LEU A 440 -7.81 12.65 -0.93
CA LEU A 440 -7.47 12.73 -2.35
C LEU A 440 -6.41 11.72 -2.79
N TRP A 441 -5.50 11.29 -1.89
CA TRP A 441 -4.55 10.23 -2.22
C TRP A 441 -5.10 8.85 -1.84
N ARG A 442 -5.56 8.65 -0.60
CA ARG A 442 -5.70 7.29 -0.03
C ARG A 442 -7.13 6.76 0.01
N ARG A 443 -8.17 7.61 0.03
CA ARG A 443 -9.56 7.15 -0.07
C ARG A 443 -10.05 7.15 -1.51
N GLU A 444 -9.79 8.22 -2.24
CA GLU A 444 -10.29 8.42 -3.61
C GLU A 444 -9.25 8.07 -4.69
N GLY A 445 -7.96 8.09 -4.36
CA GLY A 445 -6.90 7.69 -5.30
C GLY A 445 -6.57 8.73 -6.37
N TYR A 446 -7.18 9.92 -6.33
CA TYR A 446 -6.99 10.99 -7.32
C TYR A 446 -5.53 11.38 -7.52
N PHE A 447 -4.70 11.43 -6.47
CA PHE A 447 -3.27 11.75 -6.59
C PHE A 447 -2.53 10.91 -7.64
N ILE A 448 -2.95 9.64 -7.82
CA ILE A 448 -2.31 8.69 -8.74
C ILE A 448 -3.16 8.45 -9.99
N PHE A 449 -4.48 8.34 -9.84
CA PHE A 449 -5.36 7.83 -10.89
C PHE A 449 -6.14 8.89 -11.67
N SER A 450 -5.90 10.18 -11.41
CA SER A 450 -6.48 11.29 -12.17
C SER A 450 -5.41 12.05 -12.95
N ASP A 451 -5.83 12.69 -14.04
CA ASP A 451 -4.95 13.43 -14.93
C ASP A 451 -4.53 14.82 -14.41
N ASP A 452 -5.16 15.28 -13.33
CA ASP A 452 -4.85 16.54 -12.64
C ASP A 452 -4.32 16.33 -11.22
N SER A 453 -4.17 15.08 -10.76
CA SER A 453 -3.81 14.70 -9.39
C SER A 453 -4.82 15.18 -8.33
N GLY A 454 -6.10 15.30 -8.69
CA GLY A 454 -7.18 15.69 -7.78
C GLY A 454 -7.24 17.18 -7.47
N VAL A 455 -6.59 18.03 -8.26
CA VAL A 455 -6.58 19.48 -8.05
C VAL A 455 -8.00 20.07 -8.14
N ASN A 456 -8.80 19.61 -9.10
CA ASN A 456 -10.18 20.04 -9.28
C ASN A 456 -11.09 19.61 -8.12
N GLU A 457 -10.73 18.54 -7.41
CA GLU A 457 -11.49 17.96 -6.30
C GLU A 457 -11.22 18.66 -4.95
N ILE A 458 -10.20 19.51 -4.88
CA ILE A 458 -9.77 20.18 -3.63
C ILE A 458 -10.90 21.01 -3.02
N GLN A 459 -11.66 21.76 -3.83
CA GLN A 459 -12.67 22.68 -3.28
C GLN A 459 -13.82 21.93 -2.61
N GLY A 460 -14.37 20.89 -3.24
CA GLY A 460 -15.41 20.06 -2.62
C GLY A 460 -14.89 19.34 -1.37
N CYS A 461 -13.64 18.87 -1.39
CA CYS A 461 -13.04 18.22 -0.23
C CYS A 461 -12.88 19.19 0.97
N ILE A 462 -12.38 20.40 0.72
CA ILE A 462 -12.26 21.45 1.74
C ILE A 462 -13.65 21.85 2.28
N GLY A 463 -14.66 21.92 1.41
CA GLY A 463 -16.05 22.18 1.81
C GLY A 463 -16.57 21.14 2.80
N ALA A 464 -16.37 19.86 2.49
CA ALA A 464 -16.70 18.75 3.39
C ALA A 464 -15.91 18.82 4.71
N MET A 465 -14.59 19.06 4.66
CA MET A 465 -13.74 19.18 5.87
C MET A 465 -14.20 20.33 6.77
N LYS A 466 -14.53 21.49 6.20
CA LYS A 466 -15.06 22.64 6.95
C LYS A 466 -16.34 22.29 7.69
N LYS A 467 -17.27 21.62 7.00
CA LYS A 467 -18.61 21.28 7.54
C LYS A 467 -18.57 20.13 8.55
N VAL A 468 -17.73 19.12 8.32
CA VAL A 468 -17.69 17.88 9.11
C VAL A 468 -16.68 17.93 10.25
N LEU A 469 -15.48 18.49 10.01
CA LEU A 469 -14.41 18.58 11.02
C LEU A 469 -14.40 19.94 11.74
N GLY A 470 -15.14 20.94 11.24
CA GLY A 470 -15.16 22.28 11.81
C GLY A 470 -13.85 23.05 11.65
N TYR A 471 -12.99 22.66 10.70
CA TYR A 471 -11.70 23.31 10.49
C TYR A 471 -11.86 24.76 10.01
N GLY A 472 -11.08 25.66 10.60
CA GLY A 472 -11.02 27.07 10.21
C GLY A 472 -10.24 27.29 8.90
N ASP A 473 -10.42 28.46 8.30
CA ASP A 473 -9.85 28.78 6.98
C ASP A 473 -8.31 28.71 6.97
N ASP A 474 -7.63 29.01 8.09
CA ASP A 474 -6.17 28.90 8.19
C ASP A 474 -5.68 27.46 8.01
N ILE A 475 -6.30 26.50 8.70
CA ILE A 475 -5.98 25.07 8.60
C ILE A 475 -6.27 24.58 7.18
N LEU A 476 -7.43 24.94 6.62
CA LEU A 476 -7.83 24.51 5.27
C LEU A 476 -6.89 25.08 4.19
N ASN A 477 -6.38 26.29 4.37
CA ASN A 477 -5.37 26.88 3.49
C ASN A 477 -4.01 26.17 3.60
N GLU A 478 -3.61 25.76 4.80
CA GLU A 478 -2.40 24.97 5.02
C GLU A 478 -2.53 23.57 4.40
N GLU A 479 -3.66 22.90 4.59
CA GLU A 479 -3.99 21.60 3.97
C GLU A 479 -3.89 21.68 2.44
N LYS A 480 -4.51 22.71 1.84
CA LYS A 480 -4.40 22.98 0.41
C LYS A 480 -2.95 23.16 -0.03
N ARG A 481 -2.18 23.99 0.68
CA ARG A 481 -0.78 24.26 0.35
C ARG A 481 0.06 22.97 0.45
N SER A 482 -0.07 22.23 1.53
CA SER A 482 0.66 20.98 1.79
C SER A 482 0.36 19.93 0.72
N TYR A 483 -0.91 19.76 0.34
CA TYR A 483 -1.29 18.85 -0.74
C TYR A 483 -0.70 19.28 -2.08
N MET A 484 -0.80 20.57 -2.43
CA MET A 484 -0.19 21.09 -3.65
C MET A 484 1.33 20.86 -3.66
N ASP A 485 2.03 21.15 -2.56
CA ASP A 485 3.48 20.91 -2.40
C ASP A 485 3.89 19.43 -2.41
N SER A 486 2.92 18.52 -2.33
CA SER A 486 3.14 17.07 -2.45
C SER A 486 3.07 16.58 -3.90
N ILE A 487 2.32 17.28 -4.76
CA ILE A 487 2.24 16.98 -6.19
C ILE A 487 3.62 17.26 -6.77
N TYR A 488 4.21 16.24 -7.39
CA TYR A 488 5.54 16.34 -7.95
C TYR A 488 5.52 17.31 -9.14
N PHE A 489 5.97 18.54 -8.92
CA PHE A 489 6.09 19.57 -9.94
C PHE A 489 7.47 19.52 -10.61
N LEU A 490 7.57 18.88 -11.77
CA LEU A 490 8.57 19.30 -12.74
C LEU A 490 8.00 20.49 -13.50
N TRP A 491 8.51 21.68 -13.17
CA TRP A 491 8.60 22.86 -14.04
C TRP A 491 7.49 22.95 -15.11
N ASN A 492 6.23 23.08 -14.68
CA ASN A 492 5.11 23.28 -15.60
C ASN A 492 4.77 24.79 -15.65
N PRO A 493 5.26 25.56 -16.64
CA PRO A 493 4.98 26.98 -16.73
C PRO A 493 3.48 27.28 -16.97
N ARG A 494 2.64 26.27 -17.24
CA ARG A 494 1.18 26.44 -17.42
C ARG A 494 0.37 26.38 -16.13
N LYS A 495 0.99 26.15 -14.96
CA LYS A 495 0.31 26.08 -13.65
C LYS A 495 0.86 27.09 -12.62
N LYS A 496 1.63 28.10 -13.05
CA LYS A 496 1.98 29.26 -12.23
C LYS A 496 0.99 30.40 -12.44
#